data_AF-A0A8K0PYE1-F1
#
_entry.id   AF-A0A8K0PYE1-F1
#
_cell.length_a   1.000
_cell.length_b   1.000
_cell.length_c   1.000
_cell.angle_alpha   90.00
_cell.angle_beta   90.00
_cell.angle_gamma   90.00
#
_symmetry.space_group_name_H-M   'P 1'
#
loop_
_entity.id
_entity.type
_entity.pdbx_description
1 polymer ?
#
loop_
_entity_poly.entity_id
_entity_poly.type
_entity_poly.pdbx_seq_one_letter_code
_entity_poly.pdbx_strand_id
1 'polypeptide(L)'
;MDYPNLLNLQNDASSESMTDTELETFPILTSYLSATSQPTASEAAEQINSLFPSHRGNGEANKSPEGFLAAFWDLMFRVAIQLDYQAQPMRKFVSLIKALRDLPNTTALEDGRRLWQDLPDLALFLTERWHQADILNHNTLPETDRRWKNMNGLAAYLTNERLYGGLYRALESIGMGIENSGGKEAQRIVECFAPAAAVWFILSSPKIYHACTENALEDSRSRGKLWKGKPGYSLERWGFWRSRLVELRNNPLTSDELRGDYLAAEASMDRVTE
;
A
#
# COMPACT_ATOMS: atom_id res chain seq x y z
N MET A 1 26.29 -1.20 16.15
CA MET A 1 25.77 -2.57 16.26
C MET A 1 25.18 -2.92 14.92
N ASP A 2 25.74 -3.90 14.22
CA ASP A 2 25.20 -4.39 12.95
C ASP A 2 23.91 -5.17 13.25
N TYR A 3 22.76 -4.59 12.90
CA TYR A 3 21.50 -5.32 12.88
C TYR A 3 21.43 -6.11 11.57
N PRO A 4 21.27 -7.44 11.60
CA PRO A 4 21.22 -8.23 10.38
C PRO A 4 19.97 -7.86 9.57
N ASN A 5 20.16 -7.49 8.30
CA ASN A 5 19.10 -7.29 7.32
C ASN A 5 18.48 -8.64 6.91
N LEU A 6 17.77 -9.28 7.85
CA LEU A 6 17.23 -10.65 7.72
C LEU A 6 16.16 -10.79 6.62
N LEU A 7 15.66 -9.67 6.09
CA LEU A 7 14.64 -9.63 5.04
C LEU A 7 15.22 -9.28 3.66
N ASN A 8 16.55 -9.11 3.53
CA ASN A 8 17.21 -8.61 2.31
C ASN A 8 16.58 -7.31 1.77
N LEU A 9 16.04 -6.47 2.66
CA LEU A 9 15.40 -5.23 2.27
C LEU A 9 16.46 -4.29 1.73
N GLN A 10 16.29 -3.85 0.48
CA GLN A 10 17.18 -2.88 -0.11
C GLN A 10 16.70 -1.50 0.30
N ASN A 11 17.59 -0.75 0.95
CA ASN A 11 17.47 0.70 0.88
C ASN A 11 17.92 1.02 -0.55
N ASP A 12 16.99 1.22 -1.50
CA ASP A 12 17.30 1.45 -2.94
C ASP A 12 18.19 2.71 -3.18
N ALA A 13 18.63 3.39 -2.11
CA ALA A 13 19.61 4.47 -2.10
C ALA A 13 21.03 3.90 -1.89
N SER A 14 22.03 4.42 -2.60
CA SER A 14 23.43 4.10 -2.27
C SER A 14 23.73 4.57 -0.84
N SER A 15 24.61 3.88 -0.10
CA SER A 15 24.95 4.26 1.28
C SER A 15 25.50 5.69 1.41
N GLU A 16 26.03 6.25 0.33
CA GLU A 16 26.52 7.62 0.23
C GLU A 16 25.41 8.68 0.02
N SER A 17 24.17 8.25 -0.23
CA SER A 17 23.01 9.11 -0.51
C SER A 17 21.93 9.08 0.58
N MET A 18 22.12 8.27 1.63
CA MET A 18 21.17 8.17 2.73
C MET A 18 21.26 9.39 3.64
N THR A 19 20.09 9.93 4.00
CA THR A 19 19.99 10.95 5.05
C THR A 19 20.23 10.33 6.42
N ASP A 20 20.67 11.13 7.38
CA ASP A 20 20.81 10.69 8.77
C ASP A 20 19.51 10.11 9.34
N THR A 21 18.35 10.68 8.96
CA THR A 21 17.03 10.16 9.36
C THR A 21 16.84 8.72 8.89
N GLU A 22 17.26 8.40 7.66
CA GLU A 22 17.14 7.05 7.12
C GLU A 22 18.11 6.08 7.78
N LEU A 23 19.34 6.53 8.06
CA LEU A 23 20.35 5.74 8.76
C LEU A 23 19.90 5.35 10.18
N GLU A 24 19.15 6.22 10.86
CA GLU A 24 18.64 5.98 12.21
C GLU A 24 17.30 5.20 12.21
N THR A 25 16.42 5.44 11.24
CA THR A 25 15.10 4.80 11.17
C THR A 25 15.18 3.37 10.64
N PHE A 26 16.04 3.10 9.64
CA PHE A 26 16.10 1.81 8.97
C PHE A 26 16.45 0.63 9.90
N PRO A 27 17.39 0.73 10.86
CA PRO A 27 17.66 -0.33 11.82
C PRO A 27 16.47 -0.64 12.73
N ILE A 28 15.74 0.39 13.18
CA ILE A 28 14.54 0.24 14.02
C ILE A 28 13.46 -0.52 13.24
N LEU A 29 13.21 -0.09 12.01
CA LEU A 29 12.23 -0.69 11.12
C LEU A 29 12.57 -2.15 10.81
N THR A 30 13.80 -2.44 10.39
CA THR A 30 14.21 -3.81 10.02
C THR A 30 14.23 -4.77 11.22
N SER A 31 14.69 -4.31 12.39
CA SER A 31 14.61 -5.06 13.65
C SER A 31 13.16 -5.37 14.03
N TYR A 32 12.27 -4.38 13.91
CA TYR A 32 10.85 -4.57 14.15
C TYR A 32 10.22 -5.54 13.14
N LEU A 33 10.53 -5.45 11.85
CA LEU A 33 9.90 -6.29 10.82
C LEU A 33 10.36 -7.76 10.83
N SER A 34 11.50 -8.07 11.46
CA SER A 34 12.01 -9.43 11.57
C SER A 34 10.99 -10.42 12.16
N ALA A 35 11.05 -11.69 11.72
CA ALA A 35 10.24 -12.78 12.26
C ALA A 35 10.60 -13.12 13.73
N THR A 36 11.85 -12.84 14.13
CA THR A 36 12.36 -13.07 15.50
C THR A 36 12.28 -11.82 16.39
N SER A 37 11.57 -10.79 15.92
CA SER A 37 11.56 -9.46 16.54
C SER A 37 11.10 -9.49 18.00
N GLN A 38 11.85 -8.78 18.83
CA GLN A 38 11.58 -8.51 20.24
C GLN A 38 10.67 -7.28 20.44
N PRO A 39 10.87 -6.12 19.76
CA PRO A 39 10.05 -4.94 20.05
C PRO A 39 8.61 -5.09 19.53
N THR A 40 7.68 -4.64 20.37
CA THR A 40 6.28 -4.39 20.02
C THR A 40 6.16 -3.21 19.05
N ALA A 41 4.99 -3.06 18.41
CA ALA A 41 4.73 -1.92 17.54
C ALA A 41 4.84 -0.58 18.28
N SER A 42 4.42 -0.54 19.55
CA SER A 42 4.50 0.64 20.41
C SER A 42 5.94 1.01 20.74
N GLU A 43 6.78 0.06 21.12
CA GLU A 43 8.20 0.32 21.41
C GLU A 43 8.95 0.82 20.17
N ALA A 44 8.66 0.25 18.99
CA ALA A 44 9.24 0.72 17.74
C ALA A 44 8.73 2.13 17.37
N ALA A 45 7.45 2.43 17.60
CA ALA A 45 6.87 3.75 17.39
C ALA A 45 7.49 4.79 18.34
N GLU A 46 7.70 4.47 19.61
CA GLU A 46 8.38 5.33 20.58
C GLU A 46 9.84 5.60 20.19
N GLN A 47 10.57 4.58 19.74
CA GLN A 47 11.93 4.74 19.24
C GLN A 47 11.97 5.70 18.05
N ILE A 48 11.11 5.49 17.04
CA ILE A 48 11.00 6.39 15.87
C ILE A 48 10.61 7.81 16.31
N ASN A 49 9.65 7.94 17.22
CA ASN A 49 9.21 9.23 17.73
C ASN A 49 10.35 10.00 18.40
N SER A 50 11.24 9.33 19.14
CA SER A 50 12.39 9.97 19.78
C SER A 50 13.42 10.51 18.79
N LEU A 51 13.41 10.04 17.53
CA LEU A 51 14.28 10.58 16.48
C LEU A 51 13.81 11.94 15.96
N PHE A 52 12.56 12.34 16.19
CA PHE A 52 12.00 13.57 15.64
C PHE A 52 12.72 14.81 16.18
N PRO A 53 13.01 15.84 15.35
CA PRO A 53 13.89 16.95 15.74
C PRO A 53 13.49 17.69 17.02
N SER A 54 12.19 17.92 17.26
CA SER A 54 11.73 18.63 18.47
C SER A 54 11.89 17.82 19.77
N HIS A 55 12.19 16.52 19.69
CA HIS A 55 12.45 15.67 20.85
C HIS A 55 13.94 15.51 21.14
N ARG A 56 14.82 15.93 20.21
CA ARG A 56 16.26 15.99 20.42
C ARG A 56 16.58 17.34 21.06
N GLY A 57 17.27 17.33 22.21
CA GLY A 57 17.64 18.57 22.90
C GLY A 57 18.41 19.54 21.98
N ASN A 58 18.47 20.82 22.37
CA ASN A 58 18.93 22.00 21.61
C ASN A 58 20.34 21.94 20.92
N GLY A 59 21.00 20.80 20.82
CA GLY A 59 22.35 20.64 20.25
C GLY A 59 22.44 20.09 18.82
N GLU A 60 21.37 19.53 18.24
CA GLU A 60 21.39 18.91 16.89
C GLU A 60 20.55 19.69 15.86
N ALA A 61 20.77 21.00 15.78
CA ALA A 61 19.99 21.98 15.00
C ALA A 61 20.03 21.83 13.46
N ASN A 62 20.41 20.67 12.90
CA ASN A 62 20.61 20.51 11.45
C ASN A 62 19.45 19.81 10.71
N LYS A 63 18.43 19.29 11.39
CA LYS A 63 17.30 18.60 10.73
C LYS A 63 16.00 19.38 10.90
N SER A 64 15.41 19.86 9.80
CA SER A 64 14.07 20.44 9.85
C SER A 64 13.01 19.35 10.06
N PRO A 65 11.90 19.63 10.78
CA PRO A 65 10.75 18.73 10.90
C PRO A 65 10.25 18.19 9.55
N GLU A 66 10.20 19.05 8.53
CA GLU A 66 9.75 18.70 7.18
C GLU A 66 10.73 17.74 6.51
N GLY A 67 12.03 18.00 6.62
CA GLY A 67 13.08 17.15 6.08
C GLY A 67 13.09 15.77 6.74
N PHE A 68 12.83 15.72 8.06
CA PHE A 68 12.66 14.45 8.78
C PHE A 68 11.45 13.66 8.24
N LEU A 69 10.26 14.28 8.15
CA LEU A 69 9.06 13.61 7.68
C LEU A 69 9.19 13.11 6.24
N ALA A 70 9.81 13.91 5.37
CA ALA A 70 10.05 13.53 4.00
C ALA A 70 10.95 12.29 3.88
N ALA A 71 12.10 12.30 4.56
CA ALA A 71 13.03 11.17 4.58
C ALA A 71 12.40 9.93 5.24
N PHE A 72 11.63 10.13 6.32
CA PHE A 72 10.93 9.07 7.02
C PHE A 72 9.91 8.36 6.11
N TRP A 73 8.98 9.10 5.50
CA TRP A 73 7.93 8.49 4.68
C TRP A 73 8.47 7.87 3.40
N ASP A 74 9.47 8.50 2.77
CA ASP A 74 10.11 7.91 1.60
C ASP A 74 10.72 6.54 1.94
N LEU A 75 11.53 6.46 3.01
CA LEU A 75 12.09 5.20 3.49
C LEU A 75 11.01 4.15 3.80
N MET A 76 9.99 4.56 4.56
CA MET A 76 8.90 3.67 4.98
C MET A 76 8.25 3.01 3.77
N PHE A 77 7.93 3.77 2.72
CA PHE A 77 7.30 3.20 1.53
C PHE A 77 8.26 2.48 0.59
N ARG A 78 9.54 2.87 0.51
CA ARG A 78 10.57 2.09 -0.20
C ARG A 78 10.71 0.69 0.38
N VAL A 79 10.66 0.58 1.71
CA VAL A 79 10.68 -0.72 2.40
C VAL A 79 9.37 -1.47 2.22
N ALA A 80 8.22 -0.80 2.41
CA ALA A 80 6.92 -1.47 2.44
C ALA A 80 6.58 -2.22 1.14
N ILE A 81 6.91 -1.66 -0.03
CA ILE A 81 6.60 -2.29 -1.32
C ILE A 81 7.41 -3.57 -1.59
N GLN A 82 8.50 -3.79 -0.85
CA GLN A 82 9.29 -5.02 -0.92
C GLN A 82 8.68 -6.14 -0.06
N LEU A 83 7.78 -5.81 0.86
CA LEU A 83 7.13 -6.78 1.73
C LEU A 83 6.00 -7.49 0.97
N ASP A 84 6.01 -8.82 0.98
CA ASP A 84 4.85 -9.59 0.53
C ASP A 84 3.62 -9.21 1.36
N TYR A 85 2.56 -8.76 0.67
CA TYR A 85 1.32 -8.31 1.31
C TYR A 85 0.60 -9.43 2.09
N GLN A 86 0.84 -10.70 1.75
CA GLN A 86 0.26 -11.83 2.45
C GLN A 86 1.04 -12.17 3.74
N ALA A 87 2.31 -11.79 3.81
CA ALA A 87 3.21 -12.16 4.88
C ALA A 87 3.05 -11.28 6.14
N GLN A 88 3.50 -11.82 7.27
CA GLN A 88 3.46 -11.15 8.57
C GLN A 88 4.18 -9.78 8.57
N PRO A 89 5.34 -9.56 7.91
CA PRO A 89 6.01 -8.27 7.91
C PRO A 89 5.15 -7.11 7.41
N MET A 90 4.32 -7.30 6.38
CA MET A 90 3.40 -6.24 5.92
C MET A 90 2.41 -5.84 7.02
N ARG A 91 1.85 -6.81 7.74
CA ARG A 91 0.90 -6.54 8.84
C ARG A 91 1.58 -5.85 10.01
N LYS A 92 2.83 -6.20 10.31
CA LYS A 92 3.65 -5.50 11.29
C LYS A 92 3.90 -4.06 10.86
N PHE A 93 4.30 -3.82 9.62
CA PHE A 93 4.48 -2.48 9.06
C PHE A 93 3.23 -1.59 9.26
N VAL A 94 2.04 -2.12 8.95
CA VAL A 94 0.77 -1.39 9.16
C VAL A 94 0.50 -1.15 10.65
N SER A 95 0.81 -2.13 11.50
CA SER A 95 0.68 -2.00 12.96
C SER A 95 1.61 -0.92 13.54
N LEU A 96 2.79 -0.73 12.97
CA LEU A 96 3.72 0.33 13.36
C LEU A 96 3.15 1.72 13.02
N ILE A 97 2.59 1.91 11.82
CA ILE A 97 1.93 3.18 11.45
C ILE A 97 0.75 3.47 12.39
N LYS A 98 -0.03 2.45 12.73
CA LYS A 98 -1.11 2.56 13.71
C LYS A 98 -0.58 2.95 15.10
N ALA A 99 0.49 2.30 15.55
CA ALA A 99 1.11 2.61 16.84
C ALA A 99 1.66 4.05 16.88
N LEU A 100 2.27 4.54 15.79
CA LEU A 100 2.68 5.94 15.66
C LEU A 100 1.47 6.88 15.83
N ARG A 101 0.38 6.64 15.08
CA ARG A 101 -0.86 7.44 15.18
C ARG A 101 -1.42 7.45 16.59
N ASP A 102 -1.36 6.32 17.28
CA ASP A 102 -1.96 6.13 18.59
C ASP A 102 -1.04 6.59 19.75
N LEU A 103 0.16 7.11 19.46
CA LEU A 103 1.05 7.69 20.48
C LEU A 103 0.37 8.86 21.21
N PRO A 104 0.60 9.02 22.53
CA PRO A 104 0.13 10.17 23.29
C PRO A 104 1.01 11.42 23.06
N ASN A 105 1.33 11.71 21.79
CA ASN A 105 2.20 12.82 21.40
C ASN A 105 1.41 14.13 21.32
N THR A 106 1.92 15.22 21.89
CA THR A 106 1.31 16.56 21.83
C THR A 106 2.05 17.52 20.92
N THR A 107 3.10 17.07 20.23
CA THR A 107 3.90 17.89 19.32
C THR A 107 3.05 18.35 18.13
N ALA A 108 2.90 19.66 17.99
CA ALA A 108 2.26 20.30 16.86
C ALA A 108 3.32 20.72 15.84
N LEU A 109 3.02 20.51 14.55
CA LEU A 109 3.79 21.03 13.44
C LEU A 109 3.45 22.50 13.16
N GLU A 110 4.28 23.20 12.39
CA GLU A 110 4.08 24.61 12.06
C GLU A 110 2.75 24.87 11.33
N ASP A 111 2.26 23.89 10.57
CA ASP A 111 0.98 23.95 9.86
C ASP A 111 -0.24 23.57 10.73
N GLY A 112 -0.04 23.33 12.02
CA GLY A 112 -1.08 23.01 12.99
C GLY A 112 -1.48 21.53 13.04
N ARG A 113 -0.93 20.65 12.18
CA ARG A 113 -1.13 19.20 12.29
C ARG A 113 -0.43 18.66 13.53
N ARG A 114 -1.00 17.62 14.14
CA ARG A 114 -0.39 16.90 15.27
C ARG A 114 0.50 15.79 14.75
N LEU A 115 1.74 15.77 15.24
CA LEU A 115 2.75 14.80 14.85
C LEU A 115 2.27 13.38 15.13
N TRP A 116 2.23 12.57 14.08
CA TRP A 116 1.70 11.20 14.04
C TRP A 116 0.18 11.04 14.11
N GLN A 117 -0.57 11.74 14.98
CA GLN A 117 -2.03 11.51 15.03
C GLN A 117 -2.73 11.85 13.71
N ASP A 118 -2.23 12.88 13.02
CA ASP A 118 -2.77 13.30 11.73
C ASP A 118 -1.99 12.70 10.55
N LEU A 119 -0.99 11.83 10.81
CA LEU A 119 -0.13 11.16 9.84
C LEU A 119 0.33 12.11 8.71
N PRO A 120 1.03 13.21 9.05
CA PRO A 120 1.37 14.25 8.10
C PRO A 120 2.12 13.66 6.91
N ASP A 121 1.72 14.00 5.69
CA ASP A 121 2.37 13.65 4.42
C ASP A 121 2.33 12.16 4.03
N LEU A 122 1.74 11.27 4.84
CA LEU A 122 1.55 9.85 4.52
C LEU A 122 0.90 9.66 3.14
N ALA A 123 -0.23 10.36 2.90
CA ALA A 123 -0.97 10.23 1.65
C ALA A 123 -0.21 10.80 0.44
N LEU A 124 0.61 11.84 0.67
CA LEU A 124 1.46 12.45 -0.35
C LEU A 124 2.53 11.46 -0.81
N PHE A 125 3.33 10.95 0.12
CA PHE A 125 4.43 10.03 -0.20
C PHE A 125 3.94 8.68 -0.73
N LEU A 126 2.80 8.17 -0.25
CA LEU A 126 2.18 6.98 -0.83
C LEU A 126 1.76 7.23 -2.29
N THR A 127 1.23 8.42 -2.59
CA THR A 127 0.84 8.82 -3.95
C THR A 127 2.05 9.02 -4.87
N GLU A 128 3.12 9.63 -4.38
CA GLU A 128 4.37 9.75 -5.13
C GLU A 128 4.95 8.38 -5.46
N ARG A 129 5.02 7.48 -4.47
CA ARG A 129 5.48 6.10 -4.68
C ARG A 129 4.60 5.37 -5.69
N TRP A 130 3.29 5.61 -5.65
CA TRP A 130 2.33 5.07 -6.62
C TRP A 130 2.65 5.48 -8.06
N HIS A 131 2.98 6.75 -8.27
CA HIS A 131 3.35 7.27 -9.60
C HIS A 131 4.75 6.84 -10.05
N GLN A 132 5.67 6.56 -9.13
CA GLN A 132 7.03 6.09 -9.43
C GLN A 132 7.12 4.62 -9.85
N ALA A 133 6.03 3.84 -9.71
CA ALA A 133 6.08 2.40 -9.96
C ALA A 133 6.34 2.01 -11.44
N ASP A 134 6.32 2.97 -12.38
CA ASP A 134 6.53 2.80 -13.85
C ASP A 134 5.75 1.62 -14.46
N ILE A 135 4.61 1.25 -13.87
CA ILE A 135 3.86 0.03 -14.21
C ILE A 135 3.21 0.04 -15.59
N LEU A 136 3.16 1.21 -16.23
CA LEU A 136 2.61 1.41 -17.57
C LEU A 136 3.65 1.13 -18.66
N ASN A 137 4.93 0.98 -18.31
CA ASN A 137 5.98 0.63 -19.24
C ASN A 137 5.92 -0.87 -19.57
N HIS A 138 5.87 -1.22 -20.85
CA HIS A 138 5.75 -2.62 -21.29
C HIS A 138 7.03 -3.46 -21.09
N ASN A 139 8.13 -2.84 -20.67
CA ASN A 139 9.42 -3.49 -20.44
C ASN A 139 9.72 -3.71 -18.94
N THR A 140 8.72 -3.61 -18.06
CA THR A 140 8.91 -3.78 -16.61
C THR A 140 9.34 -5.19 -16.24
N LEU A 141 10.20 -5.29 -15.22
CA LEU A 141 10.69 -6.55 -14.70
C LEU A 141 9.64 -7.22 -13.78
N PRO A 142 9.66 -8.55 -13.60
CA PRO A 142 8.77 -9.25 -12.66
C PRO A 142 8.78 -8.67 -11.24
N GLU A 143 9.91 -8.11 -10.82
CA GLU A 143 10.04 -7.43 -9.53
C GLU A 143 9.15 -6.19 -9.42
N THR A 144 9.02 -5.42 -10.50
CA THR A 144 8.14 -4.24 -10.55
C THR A 144 6.68 -4.66 -10.35
N ASP A 145 6.27 -5.79 -10.91
CA ASP A 145 4.89 -6.29 -10.80
C ASP A 145 4.58 -6.78 -9.40
N ARG A 146 5.54 -7.46 -8.78
CA ARG A 146 5.46 -7.86 -7.38
C ARG A 146 5.34 -6.64 -6.47
N ARG A 147 6.20 -5.62 -6.66
CA ARG A 147 6.15 -4.36 -5.90
C ARG A 147 4.82 -3.63 -6.09
N TRP A 148 4.26 -3.63 -7.30
CA TRP A 148 2.94 -3.07 -7.59
C TRP A 148 1.82 -3.80 -6.84
N LYS A 149 1.81 -5.14 -6.86
CA LYS A 149 0.86 -5.97 -6.11
C LYS A 149 0.98 -5.70 -4.60
N ASN A 150 2.20 -5.62 -4.07
CA ASN A 150 2.46 -5.33 -2.67
C ASN A 150 1.99 -3.92 -2.26
N MET A 151 2.18 -2.92 -3.12
CA MET A 151 1.71 -1.56 -2.88
C MET A 151 0.17 -1.48 -2.83
N ASN A 152 -0.52 -2.23 -3.68
CA ASN A 152 -1.99 -2.35 -3.60
C ASN A 152 -2.41 -3.03 -2.29
N GLY A 153 -1.69 -4.06 -1.85
CA GLY A 153 -1.91 -4.69 -0.55
C GLY A 153 -1.70 -3.75 0.63
N LEU A 154 -0.62 -2.97 0.63
CA LEU A 154 -0.37 -1.94 1.62
C LEU A 154 -1.51 -0.92 1.68
N ALA A 155 -1.90 -0.36 0.53
CA ALA A 155 -2.98 0.61 0.45
C ALA A 155 -4.32 0.04 0.95
N ALA A 156 -4.60 -1.24 0.67
CA ALA A 156 -5.77 -1.95 1.19
C ALA A 156 -5.73 -2.10 2.71
N TYR A 157 -4.61 -2.51 3.30
CA TYR A 157 -4.48 -2.58 4.77
C TYR A 157 -4.63 -1.20 5.43
N LEU A 158 -3.97 -0.17 4.90
CA LEU A 158 -4.09 1.20 5.43
C LEU A 158 -5.55 1.71 5.33
N THR A 159 -6.25 1.36 4.26
CA THR A 159 -7.68 1.68 4.09
C THR A 159 -8.54 0.94 5.12
N ASN A 160 -8.25 -0.34 5.36
CA ASN A 160 -8.93 -1.16 6.36
C ASN A 160 -8.79 -0.57 7.78
N GLU A 161 -7.60 -0.11 8.14
CA GLU A 161 -7.28 0.51 9.43
C GLU A 161 -7.66 1.99 9.55
N ARG A 162 -8.31 2.57 8.52
CA ARG A 162 -8.71 3.99 8.45
C ARG A 162 -7.51 4.94 8.57
N LEU A 163 -6.34 4.51 8.08
CA LEU A 163 -5.11 5.30 8.00
C LEU A 163 -4.98 6.02 6.64
N TYR A 164 -5.74 5.57 5.63
CA TYR A 164 -5.71 6.12 4.27
C TYR A 164 -7.08 6.02 3.58
N GLY A 165 -7.44 7.03 2.80
CA GLY A 165 -8.65 7.07 1.99
C GLY A 165 -8.52 6.31 0.66
N GLY A 166 -8.24 5.01 0.70
CA GLY A 166 -7.81 4.26 -0.49
C GLY A 166 -8.89 3.78 -1.46
N LEU A 167 -10.18 4.09 -1.25
CA LEU A 167 -11.25 3.66 -2.17
C LEU A 167 -11.03 4.19 -3.60
N TYR A 168 -10.59 5.43 -3.78
CA TYR A 168 -10.28 5.93 -5.12
C TYR A 168 -9.19 5.08 -5.82
N ARG A 169 -8.13 4.70 -5.08
CA ARG A 169 -7.06 3.82 -5.60
C ARG A 169 -7.54 2.41 -5.90
N ALA A 170 -8.41 1.86 -5.05
CA ALA A 170 -9.04 0.58 -5.31
C ALA A 170 -9.83 0.63 -6.64
N LEU A 171 -10.63 1.67 -6.85
CA LEU A 171 -11.39 1.85 -8.09
C LEU A 171 -10.49 1.99 -9.32
N GLU A 172 -9.39 2.74 -9.23
CA GLU A 172 -8.38 2.84 -10.30
C GLU A 172 -7.76 1.48 -10.63
N SER A 173 -7.27 0.74 -9.62
CA SER A 173 -6.64 -0.57 -9.82
C SER A 173 -7.60 -1.58 -10.42
N ILE A 174 -8.83 -1.63 -9.92
CA ILE A 174 -9.89 -2.49 -10.47
C ILE A 174 -10.21 -2.08 -11.92
N GLY A 175 -10.33 -0.78 -12.19
CA GLY A 175 -10.51 -0.23 -13.54
C GLY A 175 -9.43 -0.70 -14.51
N MET A 176 -8.16 -0.63 -14.11
CA MET A 176 -7.03 -1.06 -14.92
C MET A 176 -7.02 -2.56 -15.17
N GLY A 177 -7.20 -3.37 -14.13
CA GLY A 177 -7.02 -4.84 -14.20
C GLY A 177 -8.24 -5.65 -14.62
N ILE A 178 -9.45 -5.22 -14.24
CA ILE A 178 -10.66 -6.03 -14.36
C ILE A 178 -11.55 -5.55 -15.51
N GLU A 179 -11.55 -4.25 -15.76
CA GLU A 179 -12.45 -3.59 -16.71
C GLU A 179 -11.82 -3.31 -18.09
N ASN A 180 -10.66 -3.90 -18.38
CA ASN A 180 -10.05 -3.86 -19.70
C ASN A 180 -9.84 -5.28 -20.23
N SER A 181 -9.79 -5.44 -21.54
CA SER A 181 -9.43 -6.71 -22.19
C SER A 181 -8.75 -6.50 -23.53
N GLY A 182 -7.92 -7.48 -23.89
CA GLY A 182 -7.60 -7.78 -25.28
C GLY A 182 -6.58 -6.85 -25.93
N GLY A 183 -6.14 -7.25 -27.12
CA GLY A 183 -5.11 -6.54 -27.88
C GLY A 183 -3.71 -6.76 -27.33
N LYS A 184 -2.83 -5.76 -27.54
CA LYS A 184 -1.40 -5.84 -27.17
C LYS A 184 -1.15 -5.85 -25.64
N GLU A 185 -2.17 -5.52 -24.84
CA GLU A 185 -2.06 -5.37 -23.38
C GLU A 185 -2.56 -6.60 -22.61
N ALA A 186 -3.07 -7.63 -23.30
CA ALA A 186 -3.72 -8.78 -22.66
C ALA A 186 -2.83 -9.48 -21.63
N GLN A 187 -1.55 -9.69 -21.95
CA GLN A 187 -0.59 -10.30 -21.04
C GLN A 187 -0.33 -9.42 -19.82
N ARG A 188 -0.13 -8.11 -20.01
CA ARG A 188 0.09 -7.14 -18.91
C ARG A 188 -1.10 -7.07 -17.95
N ILE A 189 -2.32 -7.12 -18.49
CA ILE A 189 -3.54 -7.17 -17.69
C ILE A 189 -3.52 -8.42 -16.82
N VAL A 190 -3.28 -9.60 -17.41
CA VAL A 190 -3.32 -10.88 -16.68
C VAL A 190 -2.21 -11.00 -15.65
N GLU A 191 -0.99 -10.57 -15.96
CA GLU A 191 0.20 -10.80 -15.11
C GLU A 191 0.42 -9.73 -14.04
N CYS A 192 -0.04 -8.48 -14.25
CA CYS A 192 0.26 -7.37 -13.35
C CYS A 192 -0.99 -6.65 -12.82
N PHE A 193 -1.87 -6.16 -13.71
CA PHE A 193 -2.96 -5.28 -13.27
C PHE A 193 -4.11 -6.03 -12.60
N ALA A 194 -4.55 -7.15 -13.17
CA ALA A 194 -5.61 -7.96 -12.60
C ALA A 194 -5.23 -8.58 -11.25
N PRO A 195 -4.01 -9.13 -11.04
CA PRO A 195 -3.60 -9.63 -9.74
C PRO A 195 -3.55 -8.52 -8.68
N ALA A 196 -3.07 -7.32 -9.03
CA ALA A 196 -3.07 -6.18 -8.12
C ALA A 196 -4.50 -5.69 -7.77
N ALA A 197 -5.42 -5.73 -8.73
CA ALA A 197 -6.84 -5.48 -8.48
C ALA A 197 -7.48 -6.54 -7.58
N ALA A 198 -7.14 -7.82 -7.77
CA ALA A 198 -7.64 -8.93 -6.97
C ALA A 198 -7.31 -8.77 -5.47
N VAL A 199 -6.15 -8.20 -5.14
CA VAL A 199 -5.75 -7.90 -3.75
C VAL A 199 -6.77 -7.05 -3.02
N TRP A 200 -7.37 -6.06 -3.68
CA TRP A 200 -8.40 -5.21 -3.07
C TRP A 200 -9.66 -5.99 -2.70
N PHE A 201 -10.08 -6.94 -3.53
CA PHE A 201 -11.20 -7.83 -3.17
C PHE A 201 -10.80 -8.79 -2.05
N ILE A 202 -9.62 -9.38 -2.11
CA ILE A 202 -9.13 -10.30 -1.07
C ILE A 202 -9.13 -9.63 0.31
N LEU A 203 -8.62 -8.41 0.40
CA LEU A 203 -8.41 -7.72 1.67
C LEU A 203 -9.56 -6.80 2.09
N SER A 204 -10.29 -6.21 1.14
CA SER A 204 -11.22 -5.10 1.39
C SER A 204 -12.62 -5.32 0.81
N SER A 205 -13.00 -6.56 0.47
CA SER A 205 -14.36 -6.87 -0.03
C SER A 205 -15.49 -6.23 0.79
N PRO A 206 -15.53 -6.30 2.14
CA PRO A 206 -16.59 -5.65 2.92
C PRO A 206 -16.68 -4.14 2.69
N LYS A 207 -15.54 -3.44 2.62
CA LYS A 207 -15.51 -1.99 2.38
C LYS A 207 -15.90 -1.63 0.95
N ILE A 208 -15.44 -2.40 -0.03
CA ILE A 208 -15.77 -2.17 -1.44
C ILE A 208 -17.26 -2.43 -1.67
N TYR A 209 -17.81 -3.50 -1.10
CA TYR A 209 -19.23 -3.80 -1.19
C TYR A 209 -20.09 -2.71 -0.55
N HIS A 210 -19.70 -2.24 0.64
CA HIS A 210 -20.36 -1.08 1.27
C HIS A 210 -20.31 0.16 0.37
N ALA A 211 -19.15 0.46 -0.23
CA ALA A 211 -19.02 1.56 -1.19
C ALA A 211 -19.95 1.38 -2.41
N CYS A 212 -20.13 0.14 -2.89
CA CYS A 212 -21.10 -0.19 -3.93
C CYS A 212 -22.56 -0.01 -3.49
N THR A 213 -22.91 -0.32 -2.24
CA THR A 213 -24.27 -0.08 -1.72
C THR A 213 -24.57 1.41 -1.56
N GLU A 214 -23.56 2.21 -1.24
CA GLU A 214 -23.68 3.67 -1.09
C GLU A 214 -23.52 4.45 -2.40
N ASN A 215 -23.24 3.75 -3.51
CA ASN A 215 -22.84 4.36 -4.77
C ASN A 215 -21.68 5.36 -4.60
N ALA A 216 -20.67 5.06 -3.77
CA ALA A 216 -19.59 5.99 -3.51
C ALA A 216 -18.85 6.39 -4.81
N LEU A 217 -18.32 7.62 -4.84
CA LEU A 217 -17.57 8.17 -5.98
C LEU A 217 -18.37 8.26 -7.29
N GLU A 218 -19.66 8.59 -7.26
CA GLU A 218 -20.53 8.69 -8.45
C GLU A 218 -19.97 9.60 -9.58
N ASP A 219 -19.19 10.62 -9.22
CA ASP A 219 -18.56 11.56 -10.17
C ASP A 219 -17.20 11.08 -10.71
N SER A 220 -16.68 9.96 -10.18
CA SER A 220 -15.36 9.45 -10.57
C SER A 220 -15.38 8.93 -12.00
N ARG A 221 -14.50 9.49 -12.82
CA ARG A 221 -14.30 9.04 -14.22
C ARG A 221 -13.44 7.79 -14.32
N SER A 222 -12.95 7.25 -13.20
CA SER A 222 -12.10 6.06 -13.18
C SER A 222 -12.88 4.81 -13.59
N ARG A 223 -12.61 4.32 -14.80
CA ARG A 223 -13.17 3.09 -15.36
C ARG A 223 -12.35 2.58 -16.55
N GLY A 224 -12.33 1.27 -16.75
CA GLY A 224 -11.80 0.64 -17.94
C GLY A 224 -12.83 0.59 -19.09
N LYS A 225 -12.36 0.13 -20.25
CA LYS A 225 -13.11 0.16 -21.52
C LYS A 225 -14.32 -0.76 -21.54
N LEU A 226 -14.31 -1.84 -20.77
CA LEU A 226 -15.39 -2.85 -20.76
C LEU A 226 -16.59 -2.43 -19.93
N TRP A 227 -16.39 -1.62 -18.90
CA TRP A 227 -17.49 -1.14 -18.07
C TRP A 227 -18.28 -0.04 -18.80
N LYS A 228 -19.57 -0.28 -19.02
CA LYS A 228 -20.48 0.64 -19.74
C LYS A 228 -21.56 1.27 -18.85
N GLY A 229 -21.66 0.84 -17.59
CA GLY A 229 -22.61 1.39 -16.62
C GLY A 229 -22.16 2.72 -16.03
N LYS A 230 -22.78 3.07 -14.89
CA LYS A 230 -22.56 4.35 -14.18
C LYS A 230 -21.12 4.48 -13.65
N PRO A 231 -20.60 5.71 -13.51
CA PRO A 231 -19.31 5.93 -12.86
C PRO A 231 -19.37 5.60 -11.36
N GLY A 232 -18.20 5.55 -10.71
CA GLY A 232 -18.11 5.21 -9.28
C GLY A 232 -18.41 3.75 -8.95
N TYR A 233 -18.64 3.49 -7.66
CA TYR A 233 -19.04 2.20 -7.14
C TYR A 233 -20.54 1.96 -7.36
N SER A 234 -20.94 0.72 -7.63
CA SER A 234 -22.36 0.31 -7.66
C SER A 234 -22.47 -1.20 -7.57
N LEU A 235 -23.63 -1.71 -7.12
CA LEU A 235 -23.89 -3.15 -7.05
C LEU A 235 -23.85 -3.83 -8.43
N GLU A 236 -24.27 -3.14 -9.50
CA GLU A 236 -24.13 -3.62 -10.87
C GLU A 236 -22.65 -3.81 -11.24
N ARG A 237 -21.82 -2.83 -10.89
CA ARG A 237 -20.38 -2.86 -11.14
C ARG A 237 -19.66 -3.93 -10.31
N TRP A 238 -20.12 -4.18 -9.08
CA TRP A 238 -19.68 -5.30 -8.25
C TRP A 238 -19.91 -6.65 -8.92
N GLY A 239 -21.14 -6.91 -9.38
CA GLY A 239 -21.48 -8.13 -10.11
C GLY A 239 -20.65 -8.29 -11.38
N PHE A 240 -20.45 -7.19 -12.12
CA PHE A 240 -19.55 -7.17 -13.27
C PHE A 240 -18.12 -7.57 -12.91
N TRP A 241 -17.51 -6.97 -11.88
CA TRP A 241 -16.15 -7.32 -11.45
C TRP A 241 -16.01 -8.80 -11.08
N ARG A 242 -17.01 -9.35 -10.39
CA ARG A 242 -17.05 -10.77 -10.06
C ARG A 242 -17.02 -11.63 -11.33
N SER A 243 -17.89 -11.36 -12.30
CA SER A 243 -17.90 -12.09 -13.58
C SER A 243 -16.56 -11.98 -14.31
N ARG A 244 -15.94 -10.80 -14.30
CA ARG A 244 -14.62 -10.58 -14.91
C ARG A 244 -13.50 -11.39 -14.26
N LEU A 245 -13.51 -11.56 -12.92
CA LEU A 245 -12.54 -12.41 -12.22
C LEU A 245 -12.64 -13.88 -12.66
N VAL A 246 -13.85 -14.40 -12.90
CA VAL A 246 -14.05 -15.76 -13.44
C VAL A 246 -13.42 -15.88 -14.83
N GLU A 247 -13.67 -14.90 -15.70
CA GLU A 247 -13.11 -14.90 -17.04
C GLU A 247 -11.58 -14.84 -17.03
N LEU A 248 -11.00 -14.03 -16.14
CA LEU A 248 -9.55 -13.93 -15.95
C LEU A 248 -8.97 -15.24 -15.41
N ARG A 249 -9.62 -15.90 -14.45
CA ARG A 249 -9.22 -17.21 -13.94
C ARG A 249 -9.18 -18.28 -15.04
N ASN A 250 -10.15 -18.24 -15.96
CA ASN A 250 -10.25 -19.19 -17.07
C ASN A 250 -9.44 -18.77 -18.31
N ASN A 251 -8.73 -17.64 -18.26
CA ASN A 251 -7.95 -17.16 -19.39
C ASN A 251 -6.72 -18.09 -19.64
N PRO A 252 -6.41 -18.43 -20.91
CA PRO A 252 -5.27 -19.27 -21.24
C PRO A 252 -3.90 -18.72 -20.80
N LEU A 253 -3.77 -17.39 -20.66
CA LEU A 253 -2.54 -16.72 -20.22
C LEU A 253 -2.34 -16.77 -18.70
N THR A 254 -3.36 -17.14 -17.94
CA THR A 254 -3.30 -17.10 -16.48
C THR A 254 -2.52 -18.30 -15.96
N SER A 255 -1.50 -18.06 -15.12
CA SER A 255 -0.76 -19.12 -14.42
C SER A 255 -1.57 -19.71 -13.25
N ASP A 256 -1.18 -20.89 -12.75
CA ASP A 256 -1.89 -21.52 -11.62
C ASP A 256 -1.88 -20.68 -10.34
N GLU A 257 -0.79 -19.97 -10.07
CA GLU A 257 -0.69 -19.03 -8.95
C GLU A 257 -1.75 -17.92 -9.06
N LEU A 258 -1.84 -17.30 -10.24
CA LEU A 258 -2.81 -16.23 -10.49
C LEU A 258 -4.26 -16.73 -10.48
N ARG A 259 -4.50 -17.98 -10.91
CA ARG A 259 -5.81 -18.63 -10.75
C ARG A 259 -6.20 -18.72 -9.28
N GLY A 260 -5.25 -19.03 -8.40
CA GLY A 260 -5.44 -19.04 -6.95
C GLY A 260 -5.83 -17.67 -6.40
N ASP A 261 -5.17 -16.61 -6.83
CA ASP A 261 -5.51 -15.24 -6.42
C ASP A 261 -6.94 -14.84 -6.85
N TYR A 262 -7.32 -15.12 -8.09
CA TYR A 262 -8.67 -14.80 -8.58
C TYR A 262 -9.75 -15.61 -7.86
N LEU A 263 -9.49 -16.88 -7.58
CA LEU A 263 -10.40 -17.71 -6.78
C LEU A 263 -10.56 -17.17 -5.35
N ALA A 264 -9.46 -16.71 -4.73
CA ALA A 264 -9.52 -16.10 -3.40
C ALA A 264 -10.31 -14.77 -3.41
N ALA A 265 -10.13 -13.95 -4.45
CA ALA A 265 -10.91 -12.74 -4.64
C ALA A 265 -12.41 -13.03 -4.82
N GLU A 266 -12.77 -13.98 -5.68
CA GLU A 266 -14.17 -14.44 -5.86
C GLU A 266 -14.77 -14.89 -4.53
N ALA A 267 -14.08 -15.77 -3.79
CA ALA A 267 -14.57 -16.27 -2.51
C ALA A 267 -14.75 -15.14 -1.47
N SER A 268 -13.85 -14.15 -1.43
CA SER A 268 -14.01 -12.98 -0.56
C SER A 268 -15.20 -12.11 -0.97
N MET A 269 -15.48 -11.98 -2.27
CA MET A 269 -16.64 -11.24 -2.76
C MET A 269 -17.94 -11.97 -2.40
N ASP A 270 -18.00 -13.27 -2.67
CA ASP A 270 -19.20 -14.10 -2.47
C ASP A 270 -19.62 -14.11 -0.97
N ARG A 271 -18.66 -14.20 -0.04
CA ARG A 271 -18.91 -14.14 1.43
C ARG A 271 -19.59 -12.87 1.94
N VAL A 272 -19.46 -11.75 1.23
CA VAL A 272 -20.03 -10.46 1.65
C VAL A 272 -21.44 -10.27 1.08
N THR A 273 -21.80 -11.05 0.06
CA THR A 273 -23.12 -11.01 -0.60
C THR A 273 -24.12 -12.03 -0.06
N GLU A 274 -23.66 -12.99 0.74
CA GLU A 274 -24.48 -13.95 1.50
C GLU A 274 -25.08 -13.33 2.77
#